data_AF-A0A0P9G0K7-F1
#
_entry.id   AF-A0A0P9G0K7-F1
#
_cell.length_a   1.000
_cell.length_b   1.000
_cell.length_c   1.000
_cell.angle_alpha   90.00
_cell.angle_beta   90.00
_cell.angle_gamma   90.00
#
_symmetry.space_group_name_H-M   'P 1'
#
loop_
_entity.id
_entity.type
_entity.pdbx_description
1 polymer ?
#
loop_
_entity_poly.entity_id
_entity_poly.type
_entity_poly.pdbx_seq_one_letter_code
_entity_poly.pdbx_strand_id
1 'polypeptide(L)'
;MIWTTNLALTMGTLVVWGFLMAFLFNIFMRTVSAKTDNYLVWVSAIMFASYYFSDLFHDLSSGTEIYFTWFIYDLLTLLVVLFPLLFKRRLNLILKPASIYIFIGLIVNAILFLAMFIDMNLLGNREPWLLWSIYSFTVNAVDYAMIITLIIGRDWLGLIRLARYAYSRALKSEAKHEARTEQCAHIVLHA
;
A
#
# COMPACT_ATOMS: atom_id res chain seq x y z
N MET A 1 -31.73 -2.42 3.06
CA MET A 1 -30.93 -2.07 4.26
C MET A 1 -30.21 -3.28 4.86
N ILE A 2 -30.85 -4.45 5.01
CA ILE A 2 -30.20 -5.68 5.53
C ILE A 2 -29.15 -6.28 4.56
N TRP A 3 -29.36 -6.19 3.25
CA TRP A 3 -28.43 -6.76 2.26
C TRP A 3 -27.10 -5.99 2.15
N THR A 4 -27.12 -4.68 2.33
CA THR A 4 -25.94 -3.81 2.18
C THR A 4 -25.00 -3.86 3.38
N THR A 5 -25.55 -3.99 4.59
CA THR A 5 -24.75 -4.10 5.82
C THR A 5 -24.03 -5.44 5.92
N ASN A 6 -24.70 -6.54 5.52
CA ASN A 6 -24.08 -7.86 5.47
C ASN A 6 -22.97 -7.94 4.41
N LEU A 7 -23.15 -7.28 3.26
CA LEU A 7 -22.11 -7.21 2.22
C LEU A 7 -20.85 -6.49 2.71
N ALA A 8 -20.99 -5.33 3.35
CA ALA A 8 -19.83 -4.61 3.89
C ALA A 8 -19.07 -5.42 4.95
N LEU A 9 -19.81 -6.05 5.88
CA LEU A 9 -19.23 -6.90 6.92
C LEU A 9 -18.49 -8.11 6.32
N THR A 10 -19.14 -8.81 5.39
CA THR A 10 -18.54 -9.97 4.72
C THR A 10 -17.32 -9.61 3.89
N MET A 11 -17.29 -8.45 3.24
CA MET A 11 -16.11 -7.98 2.51
C MET A 11 -14.93 -7.68 3.45
N GLY A 12 -15.17 -6.99 4.57
CA GLY A 12 -14.14 -6.75 5.59
C GLY A 12 -13.58 -8.05 6.16
N THR A 13 -14.44 -8.98 6.56
CA THR A 13 -14.02 -10.30 7.05
C THR A 13 -13.26 -11.12 6.00
N LEU A 14 -13.65 -11.05 4.72
CA LEU A 14 -12.93 -11.72 3.62
C LEU A 14 -11.52 -11.15 3.44
N VAL A 15 -11.34 -9.84 3.59
CA VAL A 15 -10.02 -9.20 3.53
C VAL A 15 -9.14 -9.66 4.69
N VAL A 16 -9.65 -9.68 5.93
CA VAL A 16 -8.93 -10.20 7.10
C VAL A 16 -8.52 -11.66 6.88
N TRP A 17 -9.44 -12.50 6.39
CA TRP A 17 -9.17 -13.89 6.06
C TRP A 17 -8.11 -14.02 4.96
N GLY A 18 -8.16 -13.18 3.92
CA GLY A 18 -7.17 -13.16 2.84
C GLY A 18 -5.77 -12.81 3.35
N PHE A 19 -5.64 -11.84 4.26
CA PHE A 19 -4.36 -11.51 4.89
C PHE A 19 -3.84 -12.63 5.79
N LEU A 20 -4.72 -13.30 6.54
CA LEU A 20 -4.36 -14.48 7.32
C LEU A 20 -3.79 -15.58 6.42
N MET A 21 -4.46 -15.88 5.31
CA MET A 21 -4.02 -16.89 4.36
C MET A 21 -2.68 -16.52 3.71
N ALA A 22 -2.50 -15.24 3.36
CA ALA A 22 -1.23 -14.77 2.83
C ALA A 22 -0.08 -14.89 3.86
N PHE A 23 -0.34 -14.61 5.13
CA PHE A 23 0.62 -14.79 6.21
C PHE A 23 0.99 -16.26 6.43
N LEU A 24 0.01 -17.14 6.54
CA LEU A 24 0.23 -18.58 6.68
C LEU A 24 0.99 -19.17 5.49
N PHE A 25 0.65 -18.74 4.27
CA PHE A 25 1.36 -19.11 3.06
C PHE A 25 2.83 -18.68 3.10
N ASN A 26 3.11 -17.46 3.55
CA ASN A 26 4.49 -16.97 3.68
C ASN A 26 5.29 -17.73 4.75
N ILE A 27 4.67 -18.14 5.86
CA ILE A 27 5.31 -19.04 6.85
C ILE A 27 5.62 -20.39 6.21
N PHE A 28 4.65 -20.99 5.53
CA PHE A 28 4.81 -22.28 4.87
C PHE A 28 5.91 -22.26 3.80
N MET A 29 5.94 -21.22 2.97
CA MET A 29 6.98 -21.07 1.94
C MET A 29 8.36 -20.87 2.55
N ARG A 30 8.46 -20.22 3.72
CA ARG A 30 9.71 -20.09 4.46
C ARG A 30 10.22 -21.44 4.95
N THR A 31 9.35 -22.29 5.52
CA THR A 31 9.75 -23.61 6.04
C THR A 31 10.13 -24.58 4.94
N VAL A 32 9.37 -24.61 3.84
CA VAL A 32 9.56 -25.57 2.74
C VAL A 32 10.70 -25.18 1.80
N SER A 33 10.79 -23.91 1.41
CA SER A 33 11.78 -23.48 0.40
C SER A 33 13.13 -23.07 0.99
N ALA A 34 13.32 -23.18 2.31
CA ALA A 34 14.45 -22.61 3.06
C ALA A 34 14.75 -21.13 2.70
N LYS A 35 13.75 -20.41 2.21
CA LYS A 35 13.89 -19.02 1.76
C LYS A 35 14.09 -18.13 2.97
N THR A 36 15.11 -17.28 2.94
CA THR A 36 15.51 -16.37 4.03
C THR A 36 14.72 -15.07 4.07
N ASP A 37 13.52 -15.04 3.48
CA ASP A 37 12.71 -13.82 3.32
C ASP A 37 11.90 -13.48 4.59
N ASN A 38 12.62 -13.30 5.69
CA ASN A 38 12.05 -12.96 7.01
C ASN A 38 11.25 -11.65 6.97
N TYR A 39 11.63 -10.73 6.09
CA TYR A 39 10.92 -9.46 5.94
C TYR A 39 9.51 -9.65 5.37
N LEU A 40 9.33 -10.51 4.37
CA LEU A 40 8.00 -10.71 3.77
C LEU A 40 7.03 -11.36 4.75
N VAL A 41 7.52 -12.34 5.54
CA VAL A 41 6.74 -12.93 6.63
C VAL A 41 6.35 -11.86 7.65
N TRP A 42 7.29 -11.00 8.06
CA TRP A 42 7.00 -9.86 8.96
C TRP A 42 5.91 -8.94 8.39
N VAL A 43 6.05 -8.50 7.14
CA VAL A 43 5.05 -7.63 6.50
C VAL A 43 3.68 -8.30 6.49
N SER A 44 3.59 -9.57 6.06
CA SER A 44 2.31 -10.28 6.04
C SER A 44 1.69 -10.48 7.43
N ALA A 45 2.51 -10.69 8.47
CA ALA A 45 2.05 -10.81 9.85
C ALA A 45 1.45 -9.50 10.36
N ILE A 46 2.14 -8.39 10.11
CA ILE A 46 1.67 -7.05 10.52
C ILE A 46 0.41 -6.65 9.77
N MET A 47 0.32 -6.95 8.46
CA MET A 47 -0.89 -6.71 7.68
C MET A 47 -2.08 -7.48 8.25
N PHE A 48 -1.91 -8.79 8.52
CA PHE A 48 -2.97 -9.57 9.16
C PHE A 48 -3.36 -9.02 10.52
N ALA A 49 -2.39 -8.75 11.40
CA ALA A 49 -2.65 -8.25 12.74
C ALA A 49 -3.39 -6.90 12.71
N SER A 50 -2.96 -5.97 11.86
CA SER A 50 -3.59 -4.65 11.73
C SER A 50 -5.06 -4.75 11.33
N TYR A 51 -5.35 -5.51 10.26
CA TYR A 51 -6.72 -5.68 9.79
C TYR A 51 -7.59 -6.45 10.80
N TYR A 52 -7.02 -7.46 11.47
CA TYR A 52 -7.72 -8.20 12.53
C TYR A 52 -8.07 -7.32 13.73
N PHE A 53 -7.14 -6.49 14.21
CA PHE A 53 -7.41 -5.59 15.33
C PHE A 53 -8.37 -4.46 14.91
N SER A 54 -8.23 -3.91 13.71
CA SER A 54 -9.17 -2.90 13.17
C SER A 54 -10.60 -3.44 13.13
N ASP A 55 -10.80 -4.69 12.68
CA ASP A 55 -12.10 -5.36 12.65
C ASP A 55 -12.63 -5.65 14.07
N LEU A 56 -11.78 -6.11 14.98
CA LEU A 56 -12.16 -6.39 16.37
C LEU A 56 -12.62 -5.14 17.14
N PHE A 57 -12.00 -3.98 16.86
CA PHE A 57 -12.33 -2.71 17.51
C PHE A 57 -13.33 -1.86 16.71
N HIS A 58 -13.86 -2.38 15.59
CA HIS A 58 -14.82 -1.70 14.72
C HIS A 58 -16.06 -1.20 15.49
N ASP A 59 -16.57 -2.00 16.44
CA ASP A 59 -17.74 -1.65 17.24
C ASP A 59 -17.53 -0.49 18.23
N LEU A 60 -16.27 -0.13 18.51
CA LEU A 60 -15.95 0.99 19.42
C LEU A 60 -16.05 2.36 18.74
N SER A 61 -15.96 2.41 17.41
CA SER A 61 -16.07 3.64 16.61
C SER A 61 -17.41 3.69 15.90
N SER A 62 -18.33 4.52 16.39
CA SER A 62 -19.66 4.68 15.78
C SER A 62 -19.74 5.92 14.89
N GLY A 63 -20.39 5.78 13.73
CA GLY A 63 -20.66 6.89 12.81
C GLY A 63 -19.48 7.23 11.88
N THR A 64 -19.31 8.52 11.56
CA THR A 64 -18.34 9.00 10.55
C THR A 64 -16.92 9.17 11.07
N GLU A 65 -16.69 8.90 12.35
CA GLU A 65 -15.35 8.84 12.97
C GLU A 65 -14.58 7.59 12.55
N ILE A 66 -15.28 6.57 12.05
CA ILE A 66 -14.67 5.30 11.64
C ILE A 66 -13.59 5.47 10.57
N TYR A 67 -13.80 6.40 9.63
CA TYR A 67 -12.84 6.68 8.56
C TYR A 67 -11.54 7.29 9.12
N PHE A 68 -11.62 8.09 10.19
CA PHE A 68 -10.43 8.60 10.86
C PHE A 68 -9.70 7.50 11.61
N THR A 69 -10.44 6.63 12.29
CA THR A 69 -9.87 5.45 12.95
C THR A 69 -9.12 4.58 11.94
N TRP A 70 -9.72 4.24 10.80
CA TRP A 70 -9.05 3.47 9.74
C TRP A 70 -7.82 4.17 9.16
N PHE A 71 -7.87 5.50 8.98
CA PHE A 71 -6.71 6.29 8.60
C PHE A 71 -5.56 6.15 9.60
N ILE A 72 -5.84 6.22 10.90
CA ILE A 72 -4.83 6.03 11.95
C ILE A 72 -4.28 4.61 11.94
N TYR A 73 -5.12 3.58 11.76
CA TYR A 73 -4.66 2.20 11.64
C TYR A 73 -3.71 2.00 10.46
N ASP A 74 -4.02 2.53 9.28
CA ASP A 74 -3.13 2.45 8.12
C ASP A 74 -1.79 3.16 8.36
N LEU A 75 -1.82 4.33 9.01
CA LEU A 75 -0.60 5.06 9.36
C LEU A 75 0.26 4.28 10.36
N LEU A 76 -0.35 3.74 11.41
CA LEU A 76 0.34 2.89 12.39
C LEU A 76 0.92 1.64 11.73
N THR A 77 0.17 1.00 10.84
CA THR A 77 0.62 -0.17 10.08
C THR A 77 1.83 0.17 9.24
N LEU A 78 1.78 1.28 8.51
CA LEU A 78 2.88 1.76 7.68
C LEU A 78 4.14 2.01 8.52
N LEU A 79 4.01 2.64 9.70
CA LEU A 79 5.14 2.84 10.63
C LEU A 79 5.75 1.50 11.09
N VAL A 80 4.92 0.53 11.47
CA VAL A 80 5.38 -0.78 11.96
C VAL A 80 6.02 -1.62 10.84
N VAL A 81 5.51 -1.54 9.61
CA VAL A 81 6.10 -2.22 8.44
C VAL A 81 7.43 -1.58 8.03
N LEU A 82 7.57 -0.26 8.18
CA LEU A 82 8.82 0.47 7.92
C LEU A 82 9.87 0.28 9.01
N PHE A 83 9.47 0.03 10.26
CA PHE A 83 10.39 -0.02 11.40
C PHE A 83 11.61 -0.94 11.21
N PRO A 84 11.49 -2.20 10.72
CA PRO A 84 12.64 -3.06 10.45
C PRO A 84 13.58 -2.52 9.37
N LEU A 85 13.09 -1.69 8.44
CA LEU A 85 13.91 -1.11 7.38
C LEU A 85 14.94 -0.10 7.91
N LEU A 86 14.68 0.54 9.07
CA LEU A 86 15.66 1.38 9.75
C LEU A 86 16.91 0.59 10.14
N PHE A 87 16.75 -0.70 10.43
CA PHE A 87 17.82 -1.63 10.80
C PHE A 87 18.22 -2.56 9.65
N LYS A 88 17.82 -2.24 8.40
CA LYS A 88 18.04 -3.08 7.21
C LYS A 88 19.46 -3.61 7.09
N ARG A 89 20.47 -2.74 7.31
CA ARG A 89 21.90 -3.11 7.19
C ARG A 89 22.34 -4.10 8.28
N ARG A 90 21.76 -4.04 9.48
CA ARG A 90 22.08 -4.98 10.57
C ARG A 90 21.34 -6.30 10.43
N LEU A 91 20.11 -6.26 9.91
CA LEU A 91 19.22 -7.41 9.78
C LEU A 91 19.32 -8.12 8.42
N ASN A 92 20.20 -7.66 7.51
CA ASN A 92 20.38 -8.17 6.15
C ASN A 92 19.03 -8.34 5.40
N LEU A 93 18.12 -7.38 5.56
CA LEU A 93 16.77 -7.47 4.99
C LEU A 93 16.81 -7.20 3.48
N ILE A 94 16.23 -8.12 2.72
CA ILE A 94 16.03 -7.98 1.28
C ILE A 94 14.64 -7.40 1.05
N LEU A 95 14.56 -6.19 0.48
CA LEU A 95 13.27 -5.64 0.07
C LEU A 95 12.79 -6.36 -1.17
N LYS A 96 11.61 -6.96 -1.07
CA LYS A 96 10.92 -7.51 -2.22
C LYS A 96 10.01 -6.48 -2.86
N PRO A 97 9.76 -6.63 -4.18
CA PRO A 97 8.69 -5.92 -4.86
C PRO A 97 7.38 -5.91 -4.08
N ALA A 98 7.01 -7.05 -3.49
CA ALA A 98 5.75 -7.19 -2.78
C ALA A 98 5.58 -6.18 -1.65
N SER A 99 6.62 -5.89 -0.87
CA SER A 99 6.56 -4.90 0.20
C SER A 99 6.31 -3.47 -0.32
N ILE A 100 6.78 -3.16 -1.53
CA ILE A 100 6.56 -1.84 -2.15
C ILE A 100 5.08 -1.64 -2.50
N TYR A 101 4.42 -2.68 -3.03
CA TYR A 101 2.99 -2.63 -3.29
C TYR A 101 2.16 -2.48 -2.00
N ILE A 102 2.60 -3.08 -0.89
CA ILE A 102 1.96 -2.87 0.42
C ILE A 102 2.06 -1.41 0.85
N PHE A 103 3.23 -0.79 0.73
CA PHE A 103 3.37 0.64 1.06
C PHE A 103 2.48 1.52 0.20
N ILE A 104 2.46 1.29 -1.11
CA ILE A 104 1.62 2.06 -2.03
C ILE A 104 0.14 1.86 -1.68
N GLY A 105 -0.28 0.62 -1.42
CA GLY A 105 -1.66 0.30 -1.05
C GLY A 105 -2.11 0.99 0.22
N LEU A 106 -1.32 0.89 1.30
CA LEU A 106 -1.60 1.57 2.57
C LEU A 106 -1.67 3.09 2.43
N ILE A 107 -0.79 3.70 1.61
CA ILE A 107 -0.84 5.15 1.37
C ILE A 107 -2.11 5.53 0.63
N VAL A 108 -2.48 4.79 -0.42
CA VAL A 108 -3.71 5.05 -1.18
C VAL A 108 -4.94 4.92 -0.29
N ASN A 109 -5.03 3.86 0.52
CA ASN A 109 -6.12 3.65 1.46
C ASN A 109 -6.19 4.77 2.50
N ALA A 110 -5.06 5.13 3.13
CA ALA A 110 -4.99 6.22 4.10
C ALA A 110 -5.48 7.57 3.51
N ILE A 111 -5.04 7.93 2.31
CA ILE A 111 -5.48 9.16 1.64
C ILE A 111 -7.00 9.15 1.42
N LEU A 112 -7.54 8.01 0.97
CA LEU A 112 -8.97 7.87 0.72
C LEU A 112 -9.81 7.89 2.01
N PHE A 113 -9.34 7.25 3.09
CA PHE A 113 -9.98 7.32 4.40
C PHE A 113 -10.01 8.75 4.94
N LEU A 114 -8.89 9.48 4.81
CA LEU A 114 -8.83 10.89 5.20
C LEU A 114 -9.77 11.76 4.34
N ALA A 115 -9.83 11.52 3.03
CA ALA A 115 -10.75 12.23 2.14
C ALA A 115 -12.22 11.99 2.54
N MET A 116 -12.60 10.75 2.86
CA MET A 116 -13.94 10.41 3.35
C MET A 116 -14.23 11.07 4.71
N PHE A 117 -13.26 11.09 5.61
CA PHE A 117 -13.41 11.76 6.90
C PHE A 117 -13.67 13.27 6.74
N ILE A 118 -12.91 13.95 5.87
CA ILE A 118 -13.09 15.38 5.56
C ILE A 118 -14.46 15.61 4.90
N ASP A 119 -14.83 14.78 3.92
CA ASP A 119 -16.09 14.91 3.18
C ASP A 119 -17.31 14.84 4.11
N MET A 120 -17.34 13.85 5.01
CA MET A 120 -18.49 13.63 5.89
C MET A 120 -18.52 14.55 7.11
N ASN A 121 -17.37 14.86 7.72
CA ASN A 121 -17.33 15.59 8.98
C ASN A 121 -17.07 17.09 8.82
N LEU A 122 -16.28 17.51 7.83
CA LEU A 122 -15.96 18.92 7.61
C LEU A 122 -16.86 19.55 6.55
N LEU A 123 -17.08 18.87 5.42
CA LEU A 123 -17.92 19.37 4.33
C LEU A 123 -19.41 19.05 4.54
N GLY A 124 -19.72 18.09 5.42
CA GLY A 124 -21.10 17.76 5.79
C GLY A 124 -21.86 17.01 4.69
N ASN A 125 -21.17 16.42 3.72
CA ASN A 125 -21.81 15.63 2.67
C ASN A 125 -22.30 14.30 3.27
N ARG A 126 -23.62 14.13 3.36
CA ARG A 126 -24.27 12.92 3.91
C ARG A 126 -24.89 12.02 2.84
N GLU A 127 -24.95 12.47 1.59
CA GLU A 127 -25.45 11.68 0.49
C GLU A 127 -24.32 11.08 -0.35
N PRO A 128 -24.48 9.83 -0.84
CA PRO A 128 -23.48 9.19 -1.69
C PRO A 128 -23.27 9.97 -2.98
N TRP A 129 -22.02 10.29 -3.28
CA TRP A 129 -21.62 10.91 -4.54
C TRP A 129 -20.36 10.22 -5.09
N LEU A 130 -19.77 10.78 -6.15
CA LEU A 130 -18.67 10.13 -6.89
C LEU A 130 -17.51 9.69 -5.98
N LEU A 131 -17.13 10.50 -4.99
CA LEU A 131 -16.06 10.17 -4.05
C LEU A 131 -16.32 8.86 -3.30
N TRP A 132 -17.55 8.67 -2.83
CA TRP A 132 -17.93 7.47 -2.07
C TRP A 132 -17.84 6.21 -2.95
N SER A 133 -18.22 6.33 -4.22
CA SER A 133 -18.12 5.22 -5.18
C SER A 133 -16.66 4.87 -5.49
N ILE A 134 -15.82 5.89 -5.72
CA ILE A 134 -14.38 5.71 -5.95
C ILE A 134 -13.74 5.09 -4.71
N TYR A 135 -14.06 5.60 -3.53
CA TYR A 135 -13.57 5.09 -2.25
C TYR A 135 -13.91 3.61 -2.07
N SER A 136 -15.19 3.23 -2.11
CA SER A 136 -15.63 1.87 -1.84
C SER A 136 -15.05 0.86 -2.83
N PHE A 137 -14.93 1.23 -4.11
CA PHE A 137 -14.31 0.35 -5.10
C PHE A 137 -12.79 0.24 -4.91
N THR A 138 -12.12 1.39 -4.73
CA THR A 138 -10.65 1.45 -4.74
C THR A 138 -10.06 0.77 -3.51
N VAL A 139 -10.59 1.01 -2.30
CA VAL A 139 -10.07 0.39 -1.07
C VAL A 139 -10.15 -1.13 -1.16
N ASN A 140 -11.32 -1.68 -1.52
CA ASN A 140 -11.48 -3.12 -1.68
C ASN A 140 -10.53 -3.69 -2.77
N ALA A 141 -10.42 -3.02 -3.93
CA ALA A 141 -9.54 -3.46 -4.99
C ALA A 141 -8.06 -3.45 -4.57
N VAL A 142 -7.64 -2.42 -3.83
CA VAL A 142 -6.28 -2.28 -3.29
C VAL A 142 -6.01 -3.37 -2.26
N ASP A 143 -6.95 -3.67 -1.36
CA ASP A 143 -6.80 -4.74 -0.36
C ASP A 143 -6.62 -6.11 -0.99
N TYR A 144 -7.45 -6.45 -1.98
CA TYR A 144 -7.28 -7.69 -2.75
C TYR A 144 -5.94 -7.72 -3.49
N ALA A 145 -5.52 -6.60 -4.08
CA ALA A 145 -4.21 -6.52 -4.72
C ALA A 145 -3.06 -6.71 -3.72
N MET A 146 -3.17 -6.17 -2.50
CA MET A 146 -2.19 -6.37 -1.42
C MET A 146 -2.11 -7.84 -1.01
N ILE A 147 -3.25 -8.52 -0.81
CA ILE A 147 -3.31 -9.95 -0.50
C ILE A 147 -2.63 -10.79 -1.60
N ILE A 148 -3.02 -10.58 -2.85
CA ILE A 148 -2.43 -11.27 -4.01
C ILE A 148 -0.93 -11.04 -4.07
N THR A 149 -0.49 -9.81 -3.79
CA THR A 149 0.92 -9.44 -3.82
C THR A 149 1.73 -10.16 -2.73
N LEU A 150 1.17 -10.32 -1.53
CA LEU A 150 1.81 -11.08 -0.45
C LEU A 150 1.93 -12.57 -0.77
N ILE A 151 0.93 -13.15 -1.44
CA ILE A 151 0.96 -14.56 -1.88
C ILE A 151 1.99 -14.75 -3.00
N ILE A 152 1.97 -13.89 -4.02
CA ILE A 152 2.86 -14.02 -5.18
C ILE A 152 4.31 -13.68 -4.80
N GLY A 153 4.53 -12.70 -3.91
CA GLY A 153 5.86 -12.32 -3.41
C GLY A 153 6.79 -11.69 -4.45
N ARG A 154 6.28 -11.34 -5.65
CA ARG A 154 7.04 -10.76 -6.78
C ARG A 154 6.25 -9.66 -7.47
N ASP A 155 6.93 -8.94 -8.35
CA ASP A 155 6.37 -7.87 -9.18
C ASP A 155 5.45 -8.43 -10.28
N TRP A 156 4.17 -8.66 -9.94
CA TRP A 156 3.18 -9.27 -10.83
C TRP A 156 2.50 -8.24 -11.75
N LEU A 157 2.25 -7.02 -11.26
CA LEU A 157 1.73 -5.91 -12.08
C LEU A 157 2.80 -5.27 -12.96
N GLY A 158 4.09 -5.51 -12.68
CA GLY A 158 5.18 -4.91 -13.44
C GLY A 158 5.38 -3.42 -13.18
N LEU A 159 4.70 -2.81 -12.20
CA LEU A 159 4.80 -1.36 -11.93
C LEU A 159 6.23 -0.97 -11.58
N ILE A 160 6.98 -1.83 -10.88
CA ILE A 160 8.36 -1.52 -10.50
C ILE A 160 9.27 -1.55 -11.73
N ARG A 161 9.02 -2.46 -12.67
CA ARG A 161 9.71 -2.48 -13.96
C ARG A 161 9.39 -1.24 -14.79
N LEU A 162 8.12 -0.84 -14.83
CA LEU A 162 7.68 0.37 -15.53
C LEU A 162 8.28 1.64 -14.91
N ALA A 163 8.27 1.77 -13.59
CA ALA A 163 8.84 2.90 -12.87
C ALA A 163 10.35 3.02 -13.12
N ARG A 164 11.10 1.91 -13.08
CA ARG A 164 12.53 1.90 -13.43
C ARG A 164 12.76 2.30 -14.89
N TYR A 165 11.93 1.82 -15.80
CA TYR A 165 12.01 2.18 -17.20
C TYR A 165 11.76 3.68 -17.41
N ALA A 166 10.71 4.23 -16.81
CA ALA A 166 10.40 5.66 -16.86
C ALA A 166 11.53 6.51 -16.24
N TYR A 167 12.04 6.12 -15.08
CA TYR A 167 13.13 6.82 -14.39
C TYR A 167 14.43 6.83 -15.22
N SER A 168 14.83 5.68 -15.78
CA SER A 168 16.04 5.62 -16.62
C SER A 168 15.91 6.45 -17.90
N ARG A 169 14.70 6.56 -18.45
CA ARG A 169 14.43 7.42 -19.61
C ARG A 169 14.46 8.91 -19.24
N ALA A 170 13.93 9.29 -18.08
CA ALA A 170 14.00 10.66 -17.57
C ALA A 170 15.46 11.09 -17.35
N LEU A 171 16.25 10.25 -16.68
CA LEU A 171 17.67 10.52 -16.45
C LEU A 171 18.47 10.65 -17.75
N LYS A 172 18.19 9.78 -18.74
CA LYS A 172 18.81 9.88 -20.07
C LYS A 172 18.40 11.16 -20.81
N SER A 173 17.19 11.67 -20.56
CA SER A 173 16.73 12.92 -21.15
C SER A 173 17.42 14.14 -20.52
N GLU A 174 17.61 14.15 -19.20
CA GLU A 174 18.34 15.20 -18.49
C GLU A 174 19.82 15.26 -18.92
N ALA A 175 20.51 14.12 -18.94
CA ALA A 175 21.90 14.06 -19.39
C ALA A 175 22.08 14.52 -20.84
N LYS A 176 21.10 14.25 -21.73
CA LYS A 176 21.11 14.74 -23.10
C LYS A 176 20.89 16.26 -23.18
N HIS A 177 20.06 16.81 -22.31
CA HIS A 177 19.86 18.26 -22.22
C HIS A 177 21.13 18.96 -21.73
N GLU A 178 21.77 18.45 -20.67
CA GLU A 178 22.99 19.02 -20.08
C GLU A 178 24.16 19.03 -21.09
N ALA A 179 24.40 17.91 -21.80
CA ALA A 179 25.43 17.83 -22.83
C ALA A 179 25.19 18.83 -23.99
N ARG A 180 23.93 19.10 -24.34
CA ARG A 180 23.59 20.06 -25.39
C ARG A 180 23.83 21.51 -24.94
N THR A 181 23.56 21.82 -23.68
CA THR A 181 23.86 23.15 -23.10
C THR A 181 25.36 23.41 -22.99
N GLU A 182 26.16 22.43 -22.56
CA GLU A 182 27.63 22.56 -22.53
C GLU A 182 28.20 22.77 -23.94
N GLN A 183 27.71 22.03 -24.93
CA GLN A 183 28.13 22.19 -26.32
C GLN A 183 27.80 23.60 -26.86
N CYS A 184 26.61 24.13 -26.58
CA CYS A 184 26.26 25.51 -26.95
C CYS A 184 27.13 26.55 -26.23
N ALA A 185 27.41 26.37 -24.94
CA ALA A 185 28.27 27.27 -24.19
C ALA A 185 29.70 27.30 -24.75
N HIS A 186 30.23 26.14 -25.14
CA HIS A 186 31.55 26.02 -25.75
C HIS A 186 31.62 26.67 -27.15
N ILE A 187 30.53 26.64 -27.93
CA ILE A 187 30.46 27.32 -29.22
C ILE A 187 30.42 28.85 -29.03
N VAL A 188 29.67 29.34 -28.04
CA VAL A 188 29.55 30.78 -27.77
C VAL A 188 30.84 31.38 -27.21
N LEU A 189 31.60 30.64 -26.40
CA LEU A 189 32.88 31.12 -25.84
C LEU A 189 34.04 31.14 -26.87
N HIS A 190 33.88 30.45 -28.00
CA HIS A 190 34.89 30.35 -29.06
C HIS A 190 34.49 31.07 -30.36
N ALA A 191 33.39 31.82 -30.36
CA ALA A 191 32.92 32.68 -31.44
C ALA A 191 33.22 34.16 -31.13
#